data_AF-A0A9X0YKQ0-F1
#
_entry.id   AF-A0A9X0YKQ0-F1
#
_cell.length_a   1.000
_cell.length_b   1.000
_cell.length_c   1.000
_cell.angle_alpha   90.00
_cell.angle_beta   90.00
_cell.angle_gamma   90.00
#
_symmetry.space_group_name_H-M   'P 1'
#
loop_
_entity.id
_entity.type
_entity.pdbx_description
1 polymer ?
#
loop_
_entity_poly.entity_id
_entity_poly.type
_entity_poly.pdbx_seq_one_letter_code
_entity_poly.pdbx_strand_id
1 'polypeptide(L)'
;MIATFIATTPYLFYLYESVPSNIKTWHTFLFTYESRFYGGLDIVAWTLTGKLIPLMLLFIWFFTCRHWWYHVLIVPIAMYMFQIFTILNDDIQYVDSNQILYLLPVMAFIIPSIYLIRARIFNRLNTVDKSLQDLEDEFKISPRGFKDKMKDYF
;
A
#
# COMPACT_ATOMS: atom_id res chain seq x y z
N MET A 1 6.82 12.93 12.75
CA MET A 1 7.14 13.19 11.33
C MET A 1 6.02 12.77 10.40
N ILE A 2 5.64 11.48 10.33
CA ILE A 2 4.54 11.01 9.45
C ILE A 2 3.20 11.68 9.78
N ALA A 3 2.83 11.75 11.06
CA ALA A 3 1.59 12.41 11.50
C ALA A 3 1.52 13.90 11.11
N THR A 4 2.66 14.60 11.15
CA THR A 4 2.78 16.00 10.71
C THR A 4 2.46 16.13 9.23
N PHE A 5 2.98 15.21 8.40
CA PHE A 5 2.73 15.16 6.96
C PHE A 5 1.25 14.93 6.64
N ILE A 6 0.60 13.99 7.36
CA ILE A 6 -0.84 13.76 7.23
C ILE A 6 -1.63 14.99 7.67
N ALA A 7 -1.23 15.67 8.75
CA ALA A 7 -1.89 16.89 9.21
C ALA A 7 -1.74 18.06 8.22
N THR A 8 -0.70 18.07 7.38
CA THR A 8 -0.50 19.10 6.34
C THR A 8 -1.29 18.83 5.06
N THR A 9 -1.98 17.70 4.96
CA THR A 9 -2.72 17.29 3.76
C THR A 9 -3.72 18.35 3.25
N PRO A 10 -4.48 19.07 4.09
CA PRO A 10 -5.36 20.13 3.61
C PRO A 10 -4.59 21.24 2.88
N TYR A 11 -3.44 21.67 3.41
CA TYR A 11 -2.60 22.66 2.76
C TYR A 11 -2.00 22.15 1.45
N LEU A 12 -1.57 20.88 1.42
CA LEU A 12 -1.08 20.25 0.20
C LEU A 12 -2.18 20.15 -0.87
N PHE A 13 -3.43 19.93 -0.46
CA PHE A 13 -4.56 19.97 -1.37
C PHE A 13 -4.71 21.36 -1.98
N TYR A 14 -4.71 22.44 -1.21
CA TYR A 14 -4.88 23.80 -1.73
C TYR A 14 -3.74 24.31 -2.62
N LEU A 15 -2.62 23.58 -2.76
CA LEU A 15 -1.52 23.98 -3.67
C LEU A 15 -1.97 24.11 -5.13
N TYR A 16 -3.05 23.43 -5.56
CA TYR A 16 -3.56 23.57 -6.92
C TYR A 16 -4.00 25.02 -7.24
N GLU A 17 -4.43 25.81 -6.25
CA GLU A 17 -4.87 27.19 -6.46
C GLU A 17 -3.73 28.13 -6.89
N SER A 18 -2.48 27.71 -6.70
CA SER A 18 -1.31 28.45 -7.19
C SER A 18 -1.16 28.40 -8.72
N VAL A 19 -1.91 27.51 -9.40
CA VAL A 19 -1.86 27.33 -10.85
C VAL A 19 -2.77 28.36 -11.53
N PRO A 20 -2.23 29.22 -12.42
CA PRO A 20 -3.04 30.23 -13.11
C PRO A 20 -4.03 29.59 -14.10
N SER A 21 -5.30 30.01 -14.07
CA SER A 21 -6.38 29.50 -14.92
C SER A 21 -6.29 29.93 -16.39
N ASN A 22 -5.46 30.93 -16.70
CA ASN A 22 -5.28 31.46 -18.05
C ASN A 22 -4.19 30.75 -18.87
N ILE A 23 -3.53 29.74 -18.30
CA ILE A 23 -2.43 29.02 -18.94
C ILE A 23 -2.89 27.61 -19.33
N LYS A 24 -2.57 27.21 -20.56
CA LYS A 24 -2.91 25.87 -21.11
C LYS A 24 -1.69 24.96 -21.27
N THR A 25 -0.49 25.52 -21.28
CA THR A 25 0.77 24.79 -21.42
C THR A 25 1.64 24.96 -20.19
N TRP A 26 2.02 23.84 -19.58
CA TRP A 26 2.91 23.80 -18.44
C TRP A 26 4.29 23.36 -18.92
N HIS A 27 5.25 24.29 -18.88
CA HIS A 27 6.65 23.97 -19.09
C HIS A 27 7.31 23.68 -17.74
N THR A 28 7.76 22.44 -17.57
CA THR A 28 8.64 22.03 -16.47
C THR A 28 10.02 21.70 -17.03
N PHE A 29 11.06 21.71 -16.19
CA PHE A 29 12.43 21.33 -16.58
C PHE A 29 12.53 19.95 -17.25
N LEU A 30 11.59 19.03 -16.95
CA LEU A 30 11.59 17.65 -17.45
C LEU A 30 10.61 17.39 -18.60
N PHE A 31 9.53 18.16 -18.72
CA PHE A 31 8.47 17.91 -19.69
C PHE A 31 7.65 19.16 -19.98
N THR A 32 7.03 19.19 -21.16
CA THR A 32 5.99 20.16 -21.51
C THR A 32 4.67 19.42 -21.56
N TYR A 33 3.70 19.86 -20.76
CA TYR A 33 2.35 19.32 -20.74
C TYR A 33 1.38 20.36 -21.32
N GLU A 34 0.51 19.93 -22.23
CA GLU A 34 -0.53 20.79 -22.82
C GLU A 34 -1.89 20.22 -22.41
N SER A 35 -2.70 21.03 -21.73
CA SER A 35 -4.07 20.68 -21.37
C SER A 35 -4.96 20.83 -22.61
N ARG A 36 -5.26 19.70 -23.26
CA ARG A 36 -6.14 19.65 -24.44
C ARG A 36 -7.58 19.40 -24.06
N PHE A 37 -7.79 18.57 -23.03
CA PHE A 37 -9.12 18.09 -22.66
C PHE A 37 -9.79 18.95 -21.58
N TYR A 38 -9.02 19.37 -20.56
CA TYR A 38 -9.57 20.03 -19.37
C TYR A 38 -9.74 21.54 -19.50
N GLY A 39 -9.45 22.13 -20.68
CA GLY A 39 -9.66 23.56 -20.98
C GLY A 39 -8.66 24.51 -20.33
N GLY A 40 -8.27 24.27 -19.08
CA GLY A 40 -7.27 25.01 -18.29
C GLY A 40 -6.41 24.10 -17.43
N LEU A 41 -5.20 24.54 -17.08
CA LEU A 41 -4.27 23.79 -16.22
C LEU A 41 -4.69 23.75 -14.75
N ASP A 42 -5.45 24.74 -14.30
CA ASP A 42 -6.05 24.80 -12.97
C ASP A 42 -6.97 23.59 -12.71
N ILE A 43 -7.79 23.21 -13.70
CA ILE A 43 -8.67 22.05 -13.63
C ILE A 43 -7.86 20.76 -13.61
N VAL A 44 -6.80 20.66 -14.41
CA VAL A 44 -5.87 19.52 -14.38
C VAL A 44 -5.19 19.42 -13.03
N ALA A 45 -4.67 20.52 -12.50
CA ALA A 45 -3.97 20.56 -11.21
C ALA A 45 -4.91 20.19 -10.07
N TRP A 46 -6.14 20.70 -10.05
CA TRP A 46 -7.18 20.32 -9.09
C TRP A 46 -7.50 18.83 -9.17
N THR A 47 -7.76 18.32 -10.38
CA THR A 47 -8.09 16.91 -10.63
C THR A 47 -6.94 15.99 -10.23
N LEU A 48 -5.71 16.35 -10.57
CA LEU A 48 -4.49 15.62 -10.27
C LEU A 48 -4.23 15.62 -8.75
N THR A 49 -4.37 16.76 -8.09
CA THR A 49 -4.21 16.89 -6.63
C THR A 49 -5.26 16.04 -5.90
N GLY A 50 -6.49 16.02 -6.39
CA GLY A 50 -7.56 15.15 -5.90
C GLY A 50 -7.27 13.65 -5.99
N LYS A 51 -6.27 13.22 -6.79
CA LYS A 51 -5.82 11.83 -6.89
C LYS A 51 -4.47 11.59 -6.21
N LEU A 52 -3.53 12.52 -6.33
CA LEU A 52 -2.22 12.45 -5.70
C LEU A 52 -2.31 12.44 -4.18
N ILE A 53 -3.20 13.24 -3.59
CA ILE A 53 -3.35 13.31 -2.14
C ILE A 53 -3.86 11.99 -1.56
N PRO A 54 -4.98 11.40 -2.03
CA PRO A 54 -5.39 10.06 -1.61
C PRO A 54 -4.32 8.99 -1.86
N LEU A 55 -3.64 9.04 -3.00
CA LEU A 55 -2.57 8.10 -3.33
C LEU A 55 -1.41 8.19 -2.33
N MET A 56 -0.99 9.41 -1.98
CA MET A 56 0.05 9.65 -0.97
C MET A 56 -0.37 9.07 0.40
N LEU A 57 -1.62 9.30 0.82
CA LEU A 57 -2.14 8.74 2.07
C LEU A 57 -2.19 7.21 2.04
N LEU A 58 -2.57 6.60 0.90
CA LEU A 58 -2.54 5.16 0.71
C LEU A 58 -1.11 4.59 0.76
N PHE A 59 -0.12 5.28 0.20
CA PHE A 59 1.28 4.88 0.34
C PHE A 59 1.75 4.93 1.79
N ILE A 60 1.45 6.02 2.50
CA ILE A 60 1.76 6.13 3.93
C ILE A 60 1.09 4.97 4.68
N TRP A 61 -0.17 4.68 4.40
CA TRP A 61 -0.89 3.59 5.05
C TRP A 61 -0.28 2.23 4.71
N PHE A 62 0.06 1.99 3.45
CA PHE A 62 0.68 0.74 3.00
C PHE A 62 2.00 0.45 3.74
N PHE A 63 2.88 1.45 3.88
CA PHE A 63 4.16 1.27 4.56
C PHE A 63 4.07 1.30 6.10
N THR A 64 3.03 1.90 6.67
CA THR A 64 2.85 1.97 8.13
C THR A 64 1.95 0.87 8.70
N CYS A 65 1.10 0.25 7.88
CA CYS A 65 0.20 -0.81 8.31
C CYS A 65 0.99 -2.08 8.66
N ARG A 66 0.83 -2.57 9.89
CA ARG A 66 1.43 -3.83 10.37
C ARG A 66 0.53 -5.04 10.16
N HIS A 67 -0.69 -4.84 9.67
CA HIS A 67 -1.61 -5.93 9.44
C HIS A 67 -1.32 -6.62 8.11
N TRP A 68 -1.42 -7.94 8.10
CA TRP A 68 -1.17 -8.79 6.93
C TRP A 68 -2.01 -8.44 5.69
N TRP A 69 -3.18 -7.80 5.88
CA TRP A 69 -4.08 -7.44 4.78
C TRP A 69 -3.65 -6.16 4.04
N TYR A 70 -2.58 -5.46 4.45
CA TYR A 70 -2.12 -4.23 3.81
C TYR A 70 -1.90 -4.35 2.29
N HIS A 71 -1.61 -5.55 1.78
CA HIS A 71 -1.52 -5.84 0.34
C HIS A 71 -2.80 -5.52 -0.44
N VAL A 72 -3.97 -5.49 0.20
CA VAL A 72 -5.23 -5.04 -0.42
C VAL A 72 -5.11 -3.59 -0.91
N LEU A 73 -4.33 -2.74 -0.24
CA LEU A 73 -4.15 -1.34 -0.61
C LEU A 73 -3.45 -1.18 -1.96
N ILE A 74 -2.79 -2.21 -2.49
CA ILE A 74 -2.20 -2.19 -3.84
C ILE A 74 -3.30 -1.98 -4.90
N VAL A 75 -4.52 -2.48 -4.67
CA VAL A 75 -5.63 -2.31 -5.60
C VAL A 75 -6.02 -0.83 -5.79
N PRO A 76 -6.37 -0.07 -4.73
CA PRO A 76 -6.64 1.36 -4.89
C PRO A 76 -5.40 2.17 -5.28
N ILE A 77 -4.19 1.78 -4.85
CA ILE A 77 -2.94 2.43 -5.32
C ILE A 77 -2.82 2.30 -6.85
N ALA A 78 -2.97 1.10 -7.39
CA ALA A 78 -2.93 0.86 -8.84
C ALA A 78 -4.04 1.62 -9.58
N MET A 79 -5.24 1.70 -8.99
CA MET A 79 -6.36 2.46 -9.52
C MET A 79 -6.03 3.95 -9.66
N TYR A 80 -5.53 4.59 -8.60
CA TYR A 80 -5.17 6.00 -8.62
C TYR A 80 -3.99 6.28 -9.55
N MET A 81 -2.98 5.41 -9.56
CA MET A 81 -1.85 5.51 -10.49
C MET A 81 -2.32 5.50 -11.94
N PHE A 82 -3.19 4.56 -12.31
CA PHE A 82 -3.74 4.47 -13.65
C PHE A 82 -4.52 5.74 -14.02
N GLN A 83 -5.36 6.25 -13.12
CA GLN A 83 -6.10 7.50 -13.35
C GLN A 83 -5.18 8.71 -13.52
N ILE A 84 -4.08 8.79 -12.77
CA ILE A 84 -3.08 9.86 -12.92
C ILE A 84 -2.40 9.75 -14.30
N PHE A 85 -2.02 8.54 -14.73
CA PHE A 85 -1.47 8.33 -16.06
C PHE A 85 -2.44 8.73 -17.17
N THR A 86 -3.73 8.47 -17.00
CA THR A 86 -4.77 8.89 -17.95
C THR A 86 -4.87 10.42 -18.02
N ILE A 87 -4.84 11.12 -16.89
CA ILE A 87 -4.88 12.60 -16.86
C ILE A 87 -3.63 13.21 -17.49
N LEU A 88 -2.46 12.61 -17.26
CA LEU A 88 -1.22 13.12 -17.85
C LEU A 88 -1.10 12.78 -19.34
N ASN A 89 -1.83 11.76 -19.82
CA ASN A 89 -1.94 11.41 -21.23
C ASN A 89 -3.32 11.79 -21.76
N ASP A 90 -3.59 13.10 -21.80
CA ASP A 90 -4.83 13.72 -22.31
C ASP A 90 -5.27 13.22 -23.71
N ASP A 91 -4.35 12.65 -24.51
CA ASP A 91 -4.62 12.11 -25.85
C ASP A 91 -5.30 10.73 -25.86
N ILE A 92 -5.38 10.04 -24.71
CA ILE A 92 -6.04 8.72 -24.63
C ILE A 92 -7.54 8.92 -24.38
N GLN A 93 -8.27 9.36 -25.41
CA GLN A 93 -9.73 9.29 -25.39
C GLN A 93 -10.16 7.84 -25.13
N TYR A 94 -11.13 7.62 -24.22
CA TYR A 94 -11.76 6.34 -23.88
C TYR A 94 -11.15 5.45 -22.78
N VAL A 95 -10.34 5.97 -21.85
CA VAL A 95 -9.91 5.14 -20.71
C VAL A 95 -11.00 4.98 -19.63
N ASP A 96 -11.92 5.95 -19.51
CA ASP A 96 -12.89 5.99 -18.41
C ASP A 96 -13.92 4.84 -18.45
N SER A 97 -14.22 4.27 -19.63
CA SER A 97 -15.20 3.17 -19.75
C SER A 97 -14.65 1.79 -19.38
N ASN A 98 -13.34 1.56 -19.50
CA ASN A 98 -12.74 0.21 -19.37
C ASN A 98 -11.67 0.09 -18.28
N GLN A 99 -11.48 1.10 -17.42
CA GLN A 99 -10.49 1.05 -16.33
C GLN A 99 -10.63 -0.22 -15.45
N ILE A 100 -11.85 -0.64 -15.13
CA ILE A 100 -12.12 -1.85 -14.34
C ILE A 100 -11.56 -3.10 -15.03
N LEU A 101 -11.61 -3.18 -16.36
CA LEU A 101 -11.12 -4.31 -17.14
C LEU A 101 -9.58 -4.42 -17.07
N TYR A 102 -8.88 -3.28 -17.06
CA TYR A 102 -7.42 -3.25 -16.87
C TYR A 102 -7.02 -3.57 -15.41
N LEU A 103 -7.89 -3.26 -14.45
CA LEU A 103 -7.63 -3.52 -13.03
C LEU A 103 -7.95 -4.97 -12.61
N LEU A 104 -8.85 -5.64 -13.34
CA LEU A 104 -9.23 -7.05 -13.14
C LEU A 104 -8.04 -8.02 -13.03
N PRO A 105 -7.03 -8.02 -13.93
CA PRO A 105 -5.87 -8.90 -13.80
C PRO A 105 -5.02 -8.58 -12.57
N VAL A 106 -4.93 -7.32 -12.17
CA VAL A 106 -4.24 -6.91 -10.94
C VAL A 106 -4.98 -7.47 -9.72
N MET A 107 -6.32 -7.35 -9.68
CA MET A 107 -7.13 -7.93 -8.62
C MET A 107 -7.02 -9.46 -8.58
N ALA A 108 -7.05 -10.11 -9.73
CA ALA A 108 -6.90 -11.56 -9.86
C ALA A 108 -5.54 -12.07 -9.35
N PHE A 109 -4.50 -11.24 -9.35
CA PHE A 109 -3.19 -11.56 -8.76
C PHE A 109 -3.11 -11.24 -7.26
N ILE A 110 -3.64 -10.08 -6.85
CA ILE A 110 -3.56 -9.61 -5.46
C ILE A 110 -4.42 -10.48 -4.53
N ILE A 111 -5.64 -10.85 -4.94
CA ILE A 111 -6.57 -11.61 -4.10
C ILE A 111 -5.95 -12.96 -3.66
N PRO A 112 -5.46 -13.83 -4.56
CA PRO A 112 -4.78 -15.07 -4.17
C PRO A 112 -3.55 -14.82 -3.30
N SER A 113 -2.75 -13.80 -3.62
CA SER A 113 -1.54 -13.45 -2.86
C SER A 113 -1.86 -13.16 -1.39
N ILE A 114 -2.97 -12.47 -1.10
CA ILE A 114 -3.43 -12.18 0.26
C ILE A 114 -3.76 -13.47 1.03
N TYR A 115 -4.45 -14.43 0.39
CA TYR A 115 -4.77 -15.72 1.02
C TYR A 115 -3.53 -16.58 1.28
N LEU A 116 -2.57 -16.58 0.36
CA LEU A 116 -1.29 -17.28 0.54
C LEU A 116 -0.49 -16.71 1.71
N ILE A 117 -0.47 -15.38 1.85
CA ILE A 117 0.21 -14.71 2.96
C ILE A 117 -0.45 -15.05 4.29
N ARG A 118 -1.79 -15.02 4.35
CA ARG A 118 -2.54 -15.46 5.54
C ARG A 118 -2.23 -16.91 5.91
N ALA A 119 -2.22 -17.81 4.93
CA ALA A 119 -1.90 -19.22 5.14
C ALA A 119 -0.47 -19.41 5.66
N ARG A 120 0.49 -18.65 5.12
CA ARG A 120 1.89 -18.69 5.58
C ARG A 120 2.05 -18.16 7.00
N ILE A 121 1.35 -17.08 7.36
CA ILE A 121 1.34 -16.55 8.74
C ILE A 121 0.72 -17.55 9.70
N PHE A 122 -0.43 -18.14 9.35
CA PHE A 122 -1.09 -19.15 10.17
C PHE A 122 -0.20 -20.39 10.38
N ASN A 123 0.43 -20.88 9.31
CA ASN A 123 1.34 -22.02 9.40
C ASN A 123 2.54 -21.71 10.32
N ARG A 124 3.11 -20.50 10.22
CA ARG A 124 4.21 -20.05 11.09
C ARG A 124 3.82 -20.00 12.56
N LEU A 125 2.66 -19.43 12.89
CA LEU A 125 2.16 -19.38 14.27
C LEU A 125 1.95 -20.79 14.83
N ASN A 126 1.29 -21.67 14.06
CA ASN A 126 1.05 -23.05 14.48
C ASN A 126 2.34 -23.86 14.67
N THR A 127 3.38 -23.64 13.85
CA THR A 127 4.68 -24.27 14.04
C THR A 127 5.42 -23.78 15.29
N VAL A 128 5.29 -22.48 15.61
CA VAL A 128 5.93 -21.91 16.81
C VAL A 128 5.25 -22.45 18.06
N ASP A 129 3.92 -22.48 18.10
CA ASP A 129 3.16 -23.02 19.24
C ASP A 129 3.51 -24.50 19.51
N LYS A 130 3.57 -25.33 18.47
CA LYS A 130 4.01 -26.73 18.60
C LYS A 130 5.42 -26.85 19.18
N SER A 131 6.37 -26.04 18.69
CA SER A 131 7.74 -26.09 19.19
C SER A 131 7.87 -25.68 20.65
N LEU A 132 7.05 -24.71 21.11
CA LEU A 132 7.01 -24.31 22.52
C LEU A 132 6.41 -25.40 23.39
N GLN A 133 5.35 -26.05 22.92
CA GLN A 133 4.72 -27.14 23.63
C GLN A 133 5.65 -28.36 23.77
N ASP A 134 6.37 -28.72 22.71
CA ASP A 134 7.37 -29.80 22.75
C ASP A 134 8.48 -29.51 23.77
N LEU A 135 8.96 -28.25 23.85
CA LEU A 135 9.94 -27.81 24.84
C LEU A 135 9.40 -27.92 26.27
N GLU A 136 8.16 -27.46 26.51
CA GLU A 136 7.53 -27.58 27.83
C GLU A 136 7.36 -29.04 28.27
N ASP A 137 6.99 -29.92 27.35
CA ASP A 137 6.81 -31.34 27.63
C ASP A 137 8.16 -32.03 27.93
N GLU A 138 9.25 -31.66 27.25
CA GLU A 138 10.61 -32.10 27.60
C GLU A 138 11.02 -31.66 29.02
N PHE A 139 10.77 -30.40 29.39
CA PHE A 139 11.06 -29.89 30.74
C PHE A 139 10.18 -30.55 31.83
N LYS A 140 8.91 -30.88 31.52
CA LYS A 140 8.02 -31.63 32.43
C LYS A 140 8.44 -33.09 32.62
N ILE A 141 9.11 -33.70 31.65
CA ILE A 141 9.67 -35.06 31.75
C ILE A 141 11.02 -35.04 32.52
N SER A 142 11.74 -33.92 32.50
CA SER A 142 13.05 -33.73 33.16
C SER A 142 13.12 -33.48 34.70
N PRO A 143 12.07 -33.52 35.56
CA PRO A 143 12.27 -33.25 36.99
C PRO A 143 12.84 -34.43 37.80
N ARG A 144 13.00 -35.63 37.22
CA ARG A 144 13.43 -36.83 37.96
C ARG A 144 14.88 -37.28 37.74
N GLY A 145 15.60 -36.76 36.73
CA GLY A 145 16.92 -37.29 36.37
C GLY A 145 18.13 -36.71 37.10
N PHE A 146 18.03 -35.51 37.70
CA PHE A 146 19.20 -34.83 38.26
C PHE A 146 19.56 -35.28 39.68
N LYS A 147 18.55 -35.60 40.50
CA LYS A 147 18.75 -36.14 41.86
C LYS A 147 19.16 -37.63 41.84
N ASP A 148 18.64 -38.41 40.90
CA ASP A 148 19.02 -39.83 40.77
C ASP A 148 20.46 -39.98 40.24
N LYS A 149 20.89 -39.16 39.27
CA LYS A 149 22.29 -39.19 38.79
C LYS A 149 23.33 -38.79 39.85
N MET A 150 22.97 -38.01 40.87
CA MET A 150 23.88 -37.66 41.97
C MET A 150 24.03 -38.78 43.01
N LYS A 151 23.05 -39.69 43.07
CA LYS A 151 23.04 -40.84 43.99
C LYS A 151 23.89 -42.01 43.52
N ASP A 152 24.25 -42.04 42.24
CA ASP A 152 25.16 -43.05 41.69
C ASP A 152 26.65 -42.75 41.99
N TYR A 153 26.97 -41.56 42.54
CA TYR A 153 28.34 -41.12 42.83
C TYR A 153 28.62 -40.86 44.32
N PHE A 154 27.62 -40.97 45.21
CA PHE A 154 27.74 -40.81 46.67
C PHE A 154 26.92 -41.87 47.39
#